data_AF-A0A9P8JGH4-F1
#
_entry.id   AF-A0A9P8JGH4-F1
#
_cell.length_a   1.000
_cell.length_b   1.000
_cell.length_c   1.000
_cell.angle_alpha   90.00
_cell.angle_beta   90.00
_cell.angle_gamma   90.00
#
_symmetry.space_group_name_H-M   'P 1'
#
loop_
_entity.id
_entity.type
_entity.pdbx_description
1 polymer ?
#
loop_
_entity_poly.entity_id
_entity_poly.type
_entity_poly.pdbx_seq_one_letter_code
_entity_poly.pdbx_strand_id
1 'polypeptide(L)'
;FRRDLANKTTGFSWYGQPVQAGLPLPGNYSGFAGTLAQENIRVSNAFMTGFLWLLILLVILVASVIAFKWILEAFVAIKFMKNERLSFFRKHWIRYTALIALRTLFIAFFMMMFLTMFQFSYQSSGGVKAVAAIIFILFFVGIPACVIYATYVGLASQGTILKSEVSAEEAEERQPSKLLSKLGIKKPISMKIPIVSLRRQSSHLEEDQTSIHDDEDYVQKFGWLSARYRRTKWWFFAAWTLYEFIRACFYAGASGQPMTQVFGLLVVEFLFFIFILWARPFEGQRLNVIVVYLLGFSKVATVALSSAFNIAFNLERITTTL
;
A
#
# COMPACT_ATOMS: atom_id res chain seq x y z
N PHE A 1 33.59 -30.77 17.17
CA PHE A 1 34.74 -30.25 16.40
C PHE A 1 34.30 -29.04 15.59
N ARG A 2 34.66 -27.82 16.01
CA ARG A 2 34.54 -26.61 15.16
C ARG A 2 35.54 -26.78 14.03
N ARG A 3 35.07 -26.89 12.79
CA ARG A 3 35.95 -26.69 11.63
C ARG A 3 36.16 -25.18 11.52
N ASP A 4 37.32 -24.70 11.95
CA ASP A 4 37.71 -23.33 11.66
C ASP A 4 37.79 -23.16 10.14
N LEU A 5 37.11 -22.12 9.63
CA LEU A 5 37.07 -21.81 8.21
C LEU A 5 38.48 -21.46 7.75
N ALA A 6 39.08 -22.27 6.87
CA ALA A 6 40.37 -21.97 6.27
C ALA A 6 40.27 -20.62 5.53
N ASN A 7 41.05 -19.64 5.96
CA ASN A 7 41.15 -18.31 5.34
C ASN A 7 42.58 -18.13 4.81
N LYS A 8 42.82 -17.08 4.00
CA LYS A 8 44.14 -16.71 3.47
C LYS A 8 45.22 -16.57 4.56
N THR A 9 44.81 -16.31 5.80
CA THR A 9 45.67 -16.22 7.00
C THR A 9 45.99 -17.57 7.65
N THR A 10 45.19 -18.62 7.42
CA THR A 10 45.35 -19.95 8.05
C THR A 10 45.54 -21.09 7.04
N GLY A 11 45.52 -20.80 5.73
CA GLY A 11 45.69 -21.75 4.62
C GLY A 11 46.55 -21.19 3.48
N PHE A 12 46.39 -21.74 2.26
CA PHE A 12 47.12 -21.33 1.06
C PHE A 12 46.74 -19.91 0.57
N SER A 13 47.69 -19.22 -0.09
CA SER A 13 47.53 -17.88 -0.66
C SER A 13 46.44 -17.75 -1.73
N TRP A 14 45.92 -18.87 -2.23
CA TRP A 14 44.84 -18.95 -3.21
C TRP A 14 43.44 -19.03 -2.57
N TYR A 15 43.33 -19.19 -1.26
CA TYR A 15 42.03 -19.14 -0.59
C TYR A 15 41.43 -17.73 -0.67
N GLY A 16 40.18 -17.66 -1.12
CA GLY A 16 39.37 -16.44 -1.05
C GLY A 16 39.00 -16.09 0.39
N GLN A 17 38.48 -14.89 0.60
CA GLN A 17 37.91 -14.54 1.90
C GLN A 17 36.59 -15.30 2.11
N PRO A 18 36.28 -15.70 3.35
CA PRO A 18 35.02 -16.38 3.65
C PRO A 18 33.83 -15.48 3.30
N VAL A 19 32.85 -16.05 2.60
CA VAL A 19 31.62 -15.35 2.22
C VAL A 19 30.85 -14.98 3.48
N GLN A 20 30.31 -13.76 3.52
CA GLN A 20 29.54 -13.31 4.67
C GLN A 20 28.27 -14.17 4.83
N ALA A 21 27.86 -14.41 6.08
CA ALA A 21 26.72 -15.28 6.39
C ALA A 21 25.44 -14.88 5.64
N GLY A 22 24.81 -15.86 4.98
CA GLY A 22 23.56 -15.72 4.24
C GLY A 22 23.70 -15.31 2.77
N LEU A 23 24.90 -14.90 2.33
CA LEU A 23 25.16 -14.57 0.92
C LEU A 23 25.47 -15.84 0.09
N PRO A 24 25.10 -15.87 -1.19
CA PRO A 24 25.48 -16.94 -2.10
C PRO A 24 26.99 -16.94 -2.37
N LEU A 25 27.50 -18.07 -2.87
CA LEU A 25 28.89 -18.20 -3.29
C LEU A 25 29.22 -17.19 -4.42
N PRO A 26 30.44 -16.64 -4.46
CA PRO A 26 30.85 -15.72 -5.52
C PRO A 26 30.65 -16.36 -6.90
N GLY A 27 30.04 -15.60 -7.81
CA GLY A 27 29.61 -16.09 -9.12
C GLY A 27 28.14 -16.53 -9.20
N ASN A 28 27.46 -16.74 -8.06
CA ASN A 28 26.02 -16.95 -8.02
C ASN A 28 25.30 -15.70 -7.46
N TYR A 29 24.72 -14.89 -8.34
CA TYR A 29 23.99 -13.66 -7.97
C TYR A 29 22.47 -13.80 -8.09
N SER A 30 21.93 -15.00 -7.83
CA SER A 30 20.49 -15.24 -7.93
C SER A 30 19.69 -14.64 -6.76
N GLY A 31 18.55 -14.03 -7.07
CA GLY A 31 17.57 -13.56 -6.09
C GLY A 31 18.06 -12.40 -5.22
N PHE A 32 17.30 -12.10 -4.16
CA PHE A 32 17.58 -10.94 -3.31
C PHE A 32 18.94 -11.02 -2.58
N ALA A 33 19.31 -12.19 -2.06
CA ALA A 33 20.63 -12.39 -1.44
C ALA A 33 21.78 -12.20 -2.43
N GLY A 34 21.59 -12.56 -3.71
CA GLY A 34 22.54 -12.29 -4.78
C GLY A 34 22.72 -10.80 -5.05
N THR A 35 21.64 -10.03 -5.11
CA THR A 35 21.72 -8.56 -5.27
C THR A 35 22.44 -7.90 -4.08
N LEU A 36 22.23 -8.38 -2.86
CA LEU A 36 22.94 -7.90 -1.68
C LEU A 36 24.43 -8.23 -1.72
N ALA A 37 24.80 -9.36 -2.32
CA ALA A 37 26.21 -9.74 -2.50
C ALA A 37 26.95 -8.78 -3.45
N GLN A 38 26.27 -8.26 -4.48
CA GLN A 38 26.85 -7.28 -5.41
C GLN A 38 27.17 -5.96 -4.70
N GLU A 39 26.28 -5.53 -3.80
CA GLU A 39 26.42 -4.30 -3.02
C GLU A 39 27.28 -4.47 -1.74
N ASN A 40 27.87 -5.66 -1.52
CA ASN A 40 28.61 -6.00 -0.30
C ASN A 40 27.80 -5.79 1.01
N ILE A 41 26.47 -5.89 0.94
CA ILE A 41 25.58 -5.77 2.09
C ILE A 41 25.30 -7.16 2.65
N ARG A 42 25.55 -7.34 3.95
CA ARG A 42 25.19 -8.60 4.64
C ARG A 42 23.68 -8.79 4.64
N VAL A 43 23.22 -10.02 4.39
CA VAL A 43 21.79 -10.37 4.37
C VAL A 43 21.08 -9.98 5.68
N SER A 44 21.71 -10.22 6.82
CA SER A 44 21.18 -9.83 8.13
C SER A 44 21.00 -8.33 8.33
N ASN A 45 21.67 -7.50 7.53
CA ASN A 45 21.67 -6.05 7.62
C ASN A 45 20.74 -5.41 6.57
N ALA A 46 20.23 -6.17 5.61
CA ALA A 46 19.35 -5.65 4.56
C ALA A 46 18.12 -4.93 5.12
N PHE A 47 17.48 -5.54 6.13
CA PHE A 47 16.38 -4.90 6.86
C PHE A 47 16.80 -3.60 7.53
N MET A 48 17.93 -3.58 8.25
CA MET A 48 18.41 -2.39 8.95
C MET A 48 18.71 -1.26 7.97
N THR A 49 19.34 -1.57 6.84
CA THR A 49 19.63 -0.59 5.78
C THR A 49 18.33 -0.03 5.20
N GLY A 50 17.37 -0.89 4.83
CA GLY A 50 16.08 -0.43 4.29
C GLY A 50 15.27 0.39 5.29
N PHE A 51 15.25 -0.02 6.56
CA PHE A 51 14.60 0.71 7.64
C PHE A 51 15.26 2.07 7.89
N LEU A 52 16.59 2.14 7.90
CA LEU A 52 17.33 3.39 8.06
C LEU A 52 17.02 4.36 6.91
N TRP A 53 16.97 3.87 5.66
CA TRP A 53 16.59 4.70 4.52
C TRP A 53 15.15 5.20 4.60
N LEU A 54 14.22 4.40 5.13
CA LEU A 54 12.85 4.87 5.39
C LEU A 54 12.83 6.00 6.41
N LEU A 55 13.60 5.90 7.49
CA LEU A 55 13.70 6.97 8.50
C LEU A 55 14.33 8.24 7.93
N ILE A 56 15.41 8.11 7.15
CA ILE A 56 16.04 9.25 6.46
C ILE A 56 15.04 9.92 5.53
N LEU A 57 14.30 9.14 4.73
CA LEU A 57 13.29 9.67 3.81
C LEU A 57 12.19 10.42 4.58
N LEU A 58 11.72 9.88 5.71
CA LEU A 58 10.72 10.55 6.56
C LEU A 58 11.26 11.90 7.08
N VAL A 59 12.50 11.93 7.58
CA VAL A 59 13.15 13.17 8.03
C VAL A 59 13.29 14.17 6.89
N ILE A 60 13.72 13.74 5.70
CA ILE A 60 13.83 14.60 4.52
C ILE A 60 12.47 15.18 4.12
N LEU A 61 11.40 14.39 4.16
CA LEU A 61 10.05 14.87 3.85
C LEU A 61 9.57 15.91 4.86
N VAL A 62 9.76 15.67 6.15
CA VAL A 62 9.40 16.64 7.21
C VAL A 62 10.20 17.93 7.04
N ALA A 63 11.52 17.82 6.82
CA ALA A 63 12.39 18.96 6.57
C ALA A 63 11.97 19.73 5.30
N SER A 64 11.58 19.04 4.23
CA SER A 64 11.10 19.65 2.99
C SER A 64 9.82 20.46 3.21
N VAL A 65 8.85 19.95 3.98
CA VAL A 65 7.61 20.68 4.31
C VAL A 65 7.90 21.92 5.16
N ILE A 66 8.80 21.79 6.14
CA ILE A 66 9.24 22.93 6.96
C ILE A 66 9.92 23.96 6.07
N ALA A 67 10.90 23.58 5.26
CA ALA A 67 11.59 24.48 4.33
C ALA A 67 10.60 25.19 3.40
N PHE A 68 9.62 24.47 2.85
CA PHE A 68 8.57 25.05 2.01
C PHE A 68 7.74 26.10 2.77
N LYS A 69 7.40 25.83 4.05
CA LYS A 69 6.70 26.79 4.91
C LYS A 69 7.51 28.08 5.10
N TRP A 70 8.81 27.98 5.40
CA TRP A 70 9.69 29.14 5.55
C TRP A 70 9.85 29.92 4.24
N ILE A 71 9.97 29.23 3.11
CA ILE A 71 10.05 29.87 1.78
C ILE A 71 8.77 30.67 1.49
N LEU A 72 7.60 30.13 1.81
CA LEU A 72 6.33 30.85 1.63
C LEU A 72 6.24 32.10 2.51
N GLU A 73 6.71 32.04 3.75
CA GLU A 73 6.75 33.21 4.66
C GLU A 73 7.73 34.27 4.17
N ALA A 74 8.90 33.85 3.64
CA ALA A 74 9.86 34.76 3.03
C ALA A 74 9.30 35.47 1.79
N PHE A 75 8.63 34.75 0.89
CA PHE A 75 8.01 35.37 -0.29
C PHE A 75 6.89 36.36 0.04
N VAL A 76 6.16 36.12 1.13
CA VAL A 76 5.17 37.06 1.65
C VAL A 76 5.85 38.30 2.23
N ALA A 77 6.94 38.12 2.98
CA ALA A 77 7.72 39.24 3.53
C ALA A 77 8.30 40.15 2.43
N ILE A 78 8.71 39.56 1.31
CA ILE A 78 9.23 40.27 0.12
C ILE A 78 8.08 40.89 -0.73
N LYS A 79 6.81 40.77 -0.31
CA LYS A 79 5.60 41.19 -1.04
C LYS A 79 5.46 40.58 -2.45
N PHE A 80 6.17 39.49 -2.73
CA PHE A 80 6.08 38.79 -4.00
C PHE A 80 4.75 38.03 -4.16
N MET A 81 4.06 37.74 -3.04
CA MET A 81 2.75 37.10 -3.01
C MET A 81 1.76 37.85 -2.11
N LYS A 82 0.48 37.87 -2.53
CA LYS A 82 -0.63 38.37 -1.69
C LYS A 82 -0.81 37.49 -0.46
N ASN A 83 -1.07 38.10 0.70
CA ASN A 83 -1.24 37.42 1.99
C ASN A 83 -2.27 36.27 1.96
N GLU A 84 -3.33 36.39 1.16
CA GLU A 84 -4.40 35.39 1.07
C GLU A 84 -3.98 34.08 0.39
N ARG A 85 -2.90 34.09 -0.42
CA ARG A 85 -2.48 32.87 -1.12
C ARG A 85 -1.86 31.88 -0.14
N LEU A 86 -2.33 30.62 -0.20
CA LEU A 86 -1.86 29.48 0.61
C LEU A 86 -2.00 29.68 2.13
N SER A 87 -2.92 30.54 2.59
CA SER A 87 -3.15 30.81 4.01
C SER A 87 -3.57 29.56 4.79
N PHE A 88 -4.35 28.67 4.17
CA PHE A 88 -4.79 27.41 4.78
C PHE A 88 -3.63 26.45 5.08
N PHE A 89 -2.68 26.33 4.14
CA PHE A 89 -1.47 25.53 4.34
C PHE A 89 -0.59 26.08 5.46
N ARG A 90 -0.36 27.41 5.50
CA ARG A 90 0.46 28.02 6.55
C ARG A 90 -0.14 27.84 7.95
N LYS A 91 -1.47 27.88 8.09
CA LYS A 91 -2.15 27.67 9.38
C LYS A 91 -2.13 26.21 9.84
N HIS A 92 -2.29 25.25 8.92
CA HIS A 92 -2.44 23.83 9.24
C HIS A 92 -1.25 22.95 8.81
N TRP A 93 -0.05 23.51 8.71
CA TRP A 93 1.12 22.83 8.15
C TRP A 93 1.46 21.52 8.87
N ILE A 94 1.31 21.45 10.20
CA ILE A 94 1.57 20.22 10.98
C ILE A 94 0.69 19.07 10.52
N ARG A 95 -0.60 19.34 10.27
CA ARG A 95 -1.56 18.33 9.79
C ARG A 95 -1.14 17.81 8.41
N TYR A 96 -0.73 18.70 7.51
CA TYR A 96 -0.21 18.31 6.20
C TYR A 96 1.06 17.46 6.29
N THR A 97 1.99 17.82 7.19
CA THR A 97 3.21 17.01 7.43
C THR A 97 2.85 15.60 7.90
N ALA A 98 1.89 15.47 8.83
CA ALA A 98 1.43 14.17 9.31
C ALA A 98 0.78 13.34 8.19
N LEU A 99 -0.04 13.95 7.33
CA LEU A 99 -0.67 13.28 6.19
C LEU A 99 0.36 12.80 5.15
N ILE A 100 1.40 13.58 4.89
CA ILE A 100 2.50 13.19 3.98
C ILE A 100 3.31 12.03 4.58
N ALA A 101 3.61 12.09 5.88
CA ALA A 101 4.29 11.00 6.57
C ALA A 101 3.47 9.70 6.54
N LEU A 102 2.17 9.78 6.83
CA LEU A 102 1.27 8.63 6.79
C LEU A 102 1.15 8.03 5.39
N ARG A 103 1.06 8.87 4.36
CA ARG A 103 1.08 8.43 2.96
C ARG A 103 2.39 7.74 2.58
N THR A 104 3.51 8.22 3.10
CA THR A 104 4.83 7.62 2.86
C THR A 104 4.95 6.26 3.54
N LEU A 105 4.45 6.13 4.77
CA LEU A 105 4.39 4.84 5.48
C LEU A 105 3.52 3.83 4.72
N PHE A 106 2.40 4.28 4.14
CA PHE A 106 1.57 3.44 3.29
C PHE A 106 2.30 2.96 2.04
N ILE A 107 3.04 3.83 1.33
CA ILE A 107 3.85 3.43 0.17
C ILE A 107 4.99 2.49 0.58
N ALA A 108 5.56 2.68 1.76
CA ALA A 108 6.62 1.84 2.30
C ALA A 108 6.11 0.46 2.81
N PHE A 109 4.80 0.26 2.91
CA PHE A 109 4.19 -0.93 3.49
C PHE A 109 4.72 -2.23 2.84
N PHE A 110 4.64 -2.34 1.51
CA PHE A 110 5.18 -3.50 0.79
C PHE A 110 6.65 -3.78 1.15
N MET A 111 7.51 -2.75 1.09
CA MET A 111 8.95 -2.89 1.31
C MET A 111 9.25 -3.33 2.74
N MET A 112 8.58 -2.73 3.72
CA MET A 112 8.81 -3.05 5.13
C MET A 112 8.30 -4.45 5.48
N MET A 113 7.14 -4.85 4.94
CA MET A 113 6.63 -6.21 5.12
C MET A 113 7.56 -7.26 4.49
N PHE A 114 8.06 -6.99 3.28
CA PHE A 114 9.03 -7.86 2.61
C PHE A 114 10.32 -8.01 3.43
N LEU A 115 10.96 -6.90 3.83
CA LEU A 115 12.25 -6.93 4.53
C LEU A 115 12.15 -7.55 5.92
N THR A 116 11.07 -7.29 6.66
CA THR A 116 10.87 -7.86 8.01
C THR A 116 10.59 -9.36 7.96
N MET A 117 9.71 -9.82 7.05
CA MET A 117 9.49 -11.25 6.82
C MET A 117 10.78 -11.95 6.38
N PHE A 118 11.54 -11.33 5.48
CA PHE A 118 12.81 -11.85 5.01
C PHE A 118 13.83 -11.96 6.15
N GLN A 119 13.89 -11.00 7.08
CA GLN A 119 14.77 -11.05 8.25
C GLN A 119 14.46 -12.22 9.18
N PHE A 120 13.18 -12.63 9.31
CA PHE A 120 12.81 -13.77 10.15
C PHE A 120 13.31 -15.10 9.60
N SER A 121 13.42 -15.22 8.28
CA SER A 121 13.91 -16.43 7.60
C SER A 121 15.40 -16.71 7.83
N TYR A 122 16.20 -15.72 8.22
CA TYR A 122 17.65 -15.88 8.43
C TYR A 122 18.03 -16.01 9.90
N GLN A 123 19.08 -16.78 10.21
CA GLN A 123 19.69 -16.81 11.53
C GLN A 123 20.60 -15.59 11.73
N SER A 124 20.01 -14.46 12.13
CA SER A 124 20.68 -13.21 12.51
C SER A 124 20.79 -13.03 14.03
N SER A 125 21.57 -12.03 14.47
CA SER A 125 21.63 -11.55 15.85
C SER A 125 20.22 -11.28 16.40
N GLY A 126 19.96 -11.74 17.64
CA GLY A 126 18.66 -11.62 18.29
C GLY A 126 18.15 -10.18 18.37
N GLY A 127 19.05 -9.20 18.53
CA GLY A 127 18.68 -7.78 18.57
C GLY A 127 18.05 -7.29 17.27
N VAL A 128 18.62 -7.65 16.11
CA VAL A 128 18.06 -7.21 14.81
C VAL A 128 16.72 -7.87 14.54
N LYS A 129 16.55 -9.14 14.95
CA LYS A 129 15.25 -9.82 14.86
C LYS A 129 14.19 -9.18 15.75
N ALA A 130 14.56 -8.73 16.95
CA ALA A 130 13.63 -8.04 17.85
C ALA A 130 13.13 -6.72 17.24
N VAL A 131 14.04 -5.91 16.68
CA VAL A 131 13.65 -4.68 15.97
C VAL A 131 12.75 -5.00 14.78
N ALA A 132 13.09 -6.02 13.97
CA ALA A 132 12.25 -6.44 12.86
C ALA A 132 10.85 -6.91 13.32
N ALA A 133 10.73 -7.59 14.45
CA ALA A 133 9.45 -8.02 15.03
C ALA A 133 8.56 -6.83 15.43
N ILE A 134 9.14 -5.83 16.09
CA ILE A 134 8.41 -4.61 16.48
C ILE A 134 7.90 -3.87 15.24
N ILE A 135 8.77 -3.68 14.25
CA ILE A 135 8.42 -2.99 13.00
C ILE A 135 7.41 -3.80 12.18
N PHE A 136 7.54 -5.13 12.14
CA PHE A 136 6.58 -6.01 11.49
C PHE A 136 5.19 -5.82 12.09
N ILE A 137 5.05 -5.88 13.43
CA ILE A 137 3.76 -5.69 14.11
C ILE A 137 3.21 -4.28 13.83
N LEU A 138 4.06 -3.25 13.89
CA LEU A 138 3.67 -1.87 13.62
C LEU A 138 3.09 -1.72 12.21
N PHE A 139 3.72 -2.28 11.18
CA PHE A 139 3.23 -2.17 9.81
C PHE A 139 2.06 -3.12 9.54
N PHE A 140 2.15 -4.37 9.99
CA PHE A 140 1.16 -5.42 9.78
C PHE A 140 -0.18 -5.11 10.45
N VAL A 141 -0.15 -4.51 11.65
CA VAL A 141 -1.37 -4.09 12.34
C VAL A 141 -1.73 -2.65 12.01
N GLY A 142 -0.75 -1.73 12.03
CA GLY A 142 -1.00 -0.30 11.92
C GLY A 142 -1.61 0.12 10.58
N ILE A 143 -1.03 -0.30 9.45
CA ILE A 143 -1.54 0.10 8.14
C ILE A 143 -2.93 -0.50 7.86
N PRO A 144 -3.16 -1.82 8.04
CA PRO A 144 -4.49 -2.39 7.91
C PRO A 144 -5.50 -1.80 8.91
N ALA A 145 -5.12 -1.50 10.15
CA ALA A 145 -6.02 -0.83 11.10
C ALA A 145 -6.43 0.57 10.62
N CYS A 146 -5.49 1.38 10.10
CA CYS A 146 -5.81 2.67 9.50
C CYS A 146 -6.76 2.54 8.30
N VAL A 147 -6.52 1.53 7.45
CA VAL A 147 -7.36 1.22 6.27
C VAL A 147 -8.75 0.77 6.68
N ILE A 148 -8.87 -0.13 7.66
CA ILE A 148 -10.14 -0.62 8.18
C ILE A 148 -10.90 0.52 8.86
N TYR A 149 -10.22 1.35 9.65
CA TYR A 149 -10.83 2.51 10.29
C TYR A 149 -11.34 3.53 9.26
N ALA A 150 -10.55 3.84 8.23
CA ALA A 150 -11.00 4.70 7.13
C ALA A 150 -12.21 4.10 6.41
N THR A 151 -12.21 2.78 6.17
CA THR A 151 -13.32 2.07 5.55
C THR A 151 -14.57 2.11 6.42
N TYR A 152 -14.43 1.89 7.72
CA TYR A 152 -15.53 1.94 8.67
C TYR A 152 -16.18 3.33 8.75
N VAL A 153 -15.36 4.38 8.87
CA VAL A 153 -15.86 5.77 8.90
C VAL A 153 -16.53 6.13 7.58
N GLY A 154 -15.97 5.71 6.44
CA GLY A 154 -16.58 5.93 5.12
C GLY A 154 -17.92 5.22 4.93
N LEU A 155 -18.09 4.01 5.47
CA LEU A 155 -19.40 3.32 5.45
C LEU A 155 -20.39 4.00 6.39
N ALA A 156 -19.94 4.45 7.56
CA ALA A 156 -20.79 5.12 8.54
C ALA A 156 -21.31 6.47 8.02
N SER A 157 -20.50 7.23 7.28
CA SER A 157 -20.94 8.49 6.66
C SER A 157 -22.01 8.23 5.59
N GLN A 158 -21.83 7.24 4.72
CA GLN A 158 -22.86 6.84 3.74
C GLN A 158 -24.20 6.45 4.39
N GLY A 159 -24.16 5.65 5.45
CA GLY A 159 -25.38 5.23 6.16
C GLY A 159 -26.10 6.36 6.89
N THR A 160 -25.36 7.38 7.34
CA THR A 160 -25.94 8.56 8.01
C THR A 160 -26.61 9.49 7.01
N ILE A 161 -25.97 9.74 5.86
CA ILE A 161 -26.52 10.64 4.84
C ILE A 161 -27.77 10.03 4.20
N LEU A 162 -27.73 8.73 3.85
CA LEU A 162 -28.88 8.03 3.28
C LEU A 162 -30.09 8.00 4.23
N LYS A 163 -29.86 7.94 5.54
CA LYS A 163 -30.92 8.05 6.55
C LYS A 163 -31.49 9.48 6.66
N SER A 164 -30.65 10.50 6.46
CA SER A 164 -31.06 11.90 6.49
C SER A 164 -31.85 12.29 5.25
N GLU A 165 -31.45 11.84 4.05
CA GLU A 165 -32.18 12.03 2.80
C GLU A 165 -33.53 11.32 2.84
N VAL A 166 -33.57 10.03 3.21
CA VAL A 166 -34.84 9.28 3.35
C VAL A 166 -35.75 9.93 4.40
N SER A 167 -35.20 10.45 5.50
CA SER A 167 -36.00 11.14 6.52
C SER A 167 -36.42 12.55 6.11
N ALA A 168 -35.72 13.20 5.18
CA ALA A 168 -36.08 14.49 4.61
C ALA A 168 -37.14 14.33 3.51
N GLU A 169 -37.01 13.33 2.63
CA GLU A 169 -38.08 12.91 1.71
C GLU A 169 -39.33 12.45 2.46
N GLU A 170 -39.22 11.63 3.51
CA GLU A 170 -40.36 11.26 4.38
C GLU A 170 -40.95 12.47 5.13
N ALA A 171 -40.18 13.54 5.35
CA ALA A 171 -40.68 14.77 5.97
C ALA A 171 -41.36 15.69 4.97
N GLU A 172 -40.92 15.68 3.70
CA GLU A 172 -41.52 16.44 2.61
C GLU A 172 -42.78 15.76 2.04
N GLU A 173 -42.84 14.42 2.05
CA GLU A 173 -44.02 13.64 1.66
C GLU A 173 -45.13 13.64 2.75
N ARG A 174 -44.88 14.23 3.93
CA ARG A 174 -45.87 14.46 5.00
C ARG A 174 -46.73 15.72 4.78
N GLN A 175 -47.15 16.01 3.55
CA GLN A 175 -48.44 16.66 3.34
C GLN A 175 -49.54 15.57 3.38
N PRO A 176 -50.50 15.63 4.33
CA PRO A 176 -51.31 14.48 4.65
C PRO A 176 -52.36 14.21 3.57
N SER A 177 -52.21 13.09 2.85
CA SER A 177 -53.31 12.56 2.04
C SER A 177 -54.42 12.10 2.99
N LYS A 178 -55.59 12.74 2.84
CA LYS A 178 -56.82 12.60 3.65
C LYS A 178 -57.46 11.19 3.63
N LEU A 179 -56.72 10.16 3.22
CA LEU A 179 -57.20 8.80 2.99
C LEU A 179 -56.76 7.78 4.04
N LEU A 180 -55.69 8.03 4.79
CA LEU A 180 -55.13 7.06 5.75
C LEU A 180 -55.72 7.12 7.17
N SER A 181 -56.67 8.02 7.45
CA SER A 181 -57.44 8.04 8.70
C SER A 181 -58.70 7.17 8.67
N LYS A 182 -59.04 6.57 7.53
CA LYS A 182 -60.29 5.79 7.34
C LYS A 182 -60.16 4.27 7.49
N LEU A 183 -58.94 3.72 7.61
CA LEU A 183 -58.74 2.28 7.78
C LEU A 183 -58.04 2.00 9.11
N GLY A 184 -58.84 1.84 10.16
CA GLY A 184 -58.38 1.52 11.51
C GLY A 184 -57.75 0.13 11.61
N ILE A 185 -56.48 0.00 11.27
CA ILE A 185 -55.71 -1.24 11.39
C ILE A 185 -54.55 -1.03 12.37
N LYS A 186 -54.59 -1.79 13.47
CA LYS A 186 -53.56 -1.79 14.53
C LYS A 186 -52.33 -2.60 14.07
N LYS A 187 -51.14 -2.04 14.30
CA LYS A 187 -49.80 -2.49 13.87
C LYS A 187 -49.48 -3.96 14.22
N PRO A 188 -48.79 -4.74 13.37
CA PRO A 188 -48.04 -5.90 13.82
C PRO A 188 -46.60 -5.53 14.21
N ILE A 189 -46.17 -6.13 15.32
CA ILE A 189 -44.86 -6.05 15.95
C ILE A 189 -43.79 -6.63 15.01
N SER A 190 -42.73 -5.85 14.73
CA SER A 190 -41.58 -6.28 13.92
C SER A 190 -40.34 -6.48 14.79
N MET A 191 -39.95 -7.74 14.94
CA MET A 191 -38.76 -8.20 15.66
C MET A 191 -37.52 -7.97 14.78
N LYS A 192 -36.56 -7.15 15.24
CA LYS A 192 -35.31 -6.90 14.52
C LYS A 192 -34.30 -8.01 14.79
N ILE A 193 -34.00 -8.83 13.78
CA ILE A 193 -32.77 -9.63 13.70
C ILE A 193 -31.93 -9.01 12.58
N PRO A 194 -30.68 -8.58 12.82
CA PRO A 194 -29.82 -8.07 11.76
C PRO A 194 -29.27 -9.25 10.95
N ILE A 195 -29.89 -9.54 9.81
CA ILE A 195 -29.35 -10.43 8.79
C ILE A 195 -28.57 -9.55 7.80
N VAL A 196 -27.26 -9.78 7.70
CA VAL A 196 -26.40 -9.20 6.65
C VAL A 196 -26.84 -9.79 5.31
N SER A 197 -27.66 -9.06 4.55
CA SER A 197 -27.99 -9.43 3.17
C SER A 197 -27.23 -8.53 2.20
N LEU A 198 -26.23 -9.13 1.55
CA LEU A 198 -25.52 -8.59 0.40
C LEU A 198 -26.50 -8.56 -0.79
N ARG A 199 -27.40 -7.58 -0.85
CA ARG A 199 -28.33 -7.42 -1.98
C ARG A 199 -27.69 -6.55 -3.06
N ARG A 200 -27.20 -7.23 -4.10
CA ARG A 200 -26.96 -6.67 -5.43
C ARG A 200 -28.28 -6.12 -5.95
N GLN A 201 -28.43 -4.80 -6.03
CA GLN A 201 -29.58 -4.15 -6.65
C GLN A 201 -29.14 -3.34 -7.86
N SER A 202 -29.74 -3.72 -8.97
CA SER A 202 -29.62 -3.26 -10.34
C SER A 202 -30.22 -1.86 -10.56
N SER A 203 -29.46 -1.02 -11.28
CA SER A 203 -29.88 -0.07 -12.32
C SER A 203 -31.25 0.64 -12.16
N HIS A 204 -31.20 1.95 -11.89
CA HIS A 204 -32.18 3.04 -12.18
C HIS A 204 -32.45 4.07 -11.06
N LEU A 205 -31.47 4.37 -10.19
CA LEU A 205 -31.48 5.55 -9.30
C LEU A 205 -30.04 6.09 -9.16
N GLU A 206 -29.45 6.53 -10.27
CA GLU A 206 -28.00 6.74 -10.41
C GLU A 206 -27.54 8.20 -10.36
N GLU A 207 -28.26 9.10 -9.66
CA GLU A 207 -27.81 10.51 -9.62
C GLU A 207 -27.73 11.19 -8.25
N ASP A 208 -28.27 10.61 -7.16
CA ASP A 208 -28.23 11.29 -5.85
C ASP A 208 -27.71 10.41 -4.69
N GLN A 209 -26.70 9.58 -4.96
CA GLN A 209 -25.90 9.03 -3.87
C GLN A 209 -24.82 10.04 -3.50
N THR A 210 -25.07 10.81 -2.44
CA THR A 210 -24.08 11.64 -1.76
C THR A 210 -22.77 10.88 -1.57
N SER A 211 -21.71 11.38 -2.20
CA SER A 211 -20.44 10.69 -2.24
C SER A 211 -19.67 10.91 -0.95
N ILE A 212 -18.89 9.93 -0.52
CA ILE A 212 -17.94 10.08 0.60
C ILE A 212 -16.99 11.27 0.41
N HIS A 213 -16.76 11.68 -0.84
CA HIS A 213 -15.93 12.85 -1.16
C HIS A 213 -16.64 14.18 -0.92
N ASP A 214 -17.94 14.18 -0.66
CA ASP A 214 -18.73 15.37 -0.33
C ASP A 214 -18.72 15.64 1.20
N ASP A 215 -18.33 14.65 2.02
CA ASP A 215 -18.08 14.82 3.45
C ASP A 215 -16.69 15.43 3.70
N GLU A 216 -16.68 16.74 3.97
CA GLU A 216 -15.48 17.52 4.24
C GLU A 216 -14.66 16.95 5.41
N ASP A 217 -15.31 16.44 6.47
CA ASP A 217 -14.62 15.88 7.64
C ASP A 217 -13.88 14.59 7.32
N TYR A 218 -14.48 13.75 6.45
CA TYR A 218 -13.84 12.54 5.95
C TYR A 218 -12.65 12.88 5.05
N VAL A 219 -12.85 13.77 4.08
CA VAL A 219 -11.80 14.16 3.12
C VAL A 219 -10.61 14.81 3.84
N GLN A 220 -10.85 15.63 4.87
CA GLN A 220 -9.75 16.23 5.63
C GLN A 220 -8.96 15.22 6.47
N LYS A 221 -9.54 14.09 6.87
CA LYS A 221 -8.87 13.06 7.69
C LYS A 221 -8.21 11.98 6.83
N PHE A 222 -8.91 11.51 5.78
CA PHE A 222 -8.51 10.36 4.96
C PHE A 222 -8.27 10.70 3.49
N GLY A 223 -8.23 11.99 3.14
CA GLY A 223 -7.93 12.43 1.77
C GLY A 223 -6.55 11.99 1.29
N TRP A 224 -5.58 11.79 2.20
CA TRP A 224 -4.27 11.23 1.86
C TRP A 224 -4.35 9.82 1.25
N LEU A 225 -5.43 9.08 1.54
CA LEU A 225 -5.67 7.70 1.10
C LEU A 225 -6.70 7.65 -0.03
N SER A 226 -7.81 8.38 0.11
CA SER A 226 -8.99 8.25 -0.77
C SER A 226 -9.04 9.28 -1.91
N ALA A 227 -8.41 10.45 -1.79
CA ALA A 227 -8.70 11.59 -2.68
C ALA A 227 -8.34 11.38 -4.17
N ARG A 228 -7.56 10.35 -4.50
CA ARG A 228 -7.17 10.04 -5.89
C ARG A 228 -8.12 9.07 -6.59
N TYR A 229 -8.95 8.39 -5.82
CA TYR A 229 -9.87 7.39 -6.31
C TYR A 229 -11.21 8.02 -6.69
N ARG A 230 -11.91 7.36 -7.61
CA ARG A 230 -13.26 7.75 -8.00
C ARG A 230 -14.20 7.62 -6.80
N ARG A 231 -15.17 8.53 -6.72
CA ARG A 231 -16.29 8.57 -5.78
C ARG A 231 -16.92 7.21 -5.47
N THR A 232 -17.18 6.42 -6.51
CA THR A 232 -17.83 5.11 -6.39
C THR A 232 -16.87 3.96 -6.05
N LYS A 233 -15.56 4.18 -6.02
CA LYS A 233 -14.53 3.12 -5.87
C LYS A 233 -13.48 3.47 -4.82
N TRP A 234 -13.90 4.26 -3.85
CA TRP A 234 -13.07 4.75 -2.76
C TRP A 234 -12.42 3.60 -1.96
N TRP A 235 -13.06 2.41 -1.86
CA TRP A 235 -12.52 1.22 -1.18
C TRP A 235 -11.27 0.60 -1.84
N PHE A 236 -10.86 1.08 -3.01
CA PHE A 236 -9.74 0.49 -3.75
C PHE A 236 -8.42 0.50 -2.96
N PHE A 237 -8.19 1.47 -2.07
CA PHE A 237 -7.00 1.47 -1.22
C PHE A 237 -6.91 0.22 -0.34
N ALA A 238 -8.03 -0.34 0.12
CA ALA A 238 -8.04 -1.54 0.95
C ALA A 238 -7.65 -2.77 0.13
N ALA A 239 -8.17 -2.88 -1.10
CA ALA A 239 -7.77 -3.91 -2.05
C ALA A 239 -6.27 -3.79 -2.42
N TRP A 240 -5.77 -2.56 -2.58
CA TRP A 240 -4.35 -2.29 -2.81
C TRP A 240 -3.47 -2.77 -1.67
N THR A 241 -3.82 -2.47 -0.41
CA THR A 241 -3.08 -2.94 0.77
C THR A 241 -3.03 -4.46 0.85
N LEU A 242 -4.14 -5.15 0.56
CA LEU A 242 -4.17 -6.61 0.54
C LEU A 242 -3.25 -7.17 -0.55
N TYR A 243 -3.27 -6.59 -1.75
CA TYR A 243 -2.37 -6.97 -2.85
C TYR A 243 -0.89 -6.78 -2.46
N GLU A 244 -0.53 -5.64 -1.88
CA GLU A 244 0.85 -5.38 -1.43
C GLU A 244 1.31 -6.39 -0.38
N PHE A 245 0.44 -6.75 0.56
CA PHE A 245 0.75 -7.76 1.57
C PHE A 245 0.96 -9.15 0.95
N ILE A 246 0.04 -9.60 0.08
CA ILE A 246 0.18 -10.88 -0.62
C ILE A 246 1.48 -10.91 -1.42
N ARG A 247 1.80 -9.81 -2.13
CA ARG A 247 3.05 -9.70 -2.88
C ARG A 247 4.27 -9.82 -1.96
N ALA A 248 4.27 -9.14 -0.82
CA ALA A 248 5.36 -9.24 0.16
C ALA A 248 5.54 -10.67 0.69
N CYS A 249 4.45 -11.40 0.93
CA CYS A 249 4.48 -12.81 1.34
C CYS A 249 5.16 -13.70 0.29
N PHE A 250 4.86 -13.52 -1.01
CA PHE A 250 5.54 -14.28 -2.07
C PHE A 250 7.02 -13.90 -2.18
N TYR A 251 7.36 -12.61 -2.13
CA TYR A 251 8.76 -12.18 -2.22
C TYR A 251 9.61 -12.70 -1.05
N ALA A 252 9.12 -12.63 0.19
CA ALA A 252 9.88 -13.06 1.36
C ALA A 252 9.77 -14.56 1.64
N GLY A 253 8.55 -15.10 1.64
CA GLY A 253 8.23 -16.47 2.04
C GLY A 253 8.69 -17.53 1.04
N ALA A 254 8.65 -17.23 -0.26
CA ALA A 254 9.12 -18.15 -1.31
C ALA A 254 10.60 -17.93 -1.69
N SER A 255 11.36 -17.15 -0.92
CA SER A 255 12.77 -16.82 -1.23
C SER A 255 13.70 -18.04 -1.32
N GLY A 256 13.35 -19.16 -0.69
CA GLY A 256 14.09 -20.43 -0.79
C GLY A 256 13.72 -21.30 -2.01
N GLN A 257 12.62 -20.99 -2.71
CA GLN A 257 12.12 -21.75 -3.87
C GLN A 257 11.84 -20.81 -5.05
N PRO A 258 12.83 -20.54 -5.91
CA PRO A 258 12.71 -19.56 -6.99
C PRO A 258 11.56 -19.82 -7.96
N MET A 259 11.24 -21.08 -8.26
CA MET A 259 10.14 -21.45 -9.15
C MET A 259 8.80 -21.01 -8.58
N THR A 260 8.51 -21.39 -7.33
CA THR A 260 7.28 -21.02 -6.62
C THR A 260 7.15 -19.50 -6.48
N GLN A 261 8.26 -18.81 -6.23
CA GLN A 261 8.30 -17.36 -6.11
C GLN A 261 7.88 -16.67 -7.43
N VAL A 262 8.52 -17.02 -8.54
CA VAL A 262 8.30 -16.32 -9.82
C VAL A 262 6.93 -16.66 -10.41
N PHE A 263 6.52 -17.93 -10.41
CA PHE A 263 5.19 -18.32 -10.91
C PHE A 263 4.06 -17.84 -9.99
N GLY A 264 4.26 -17.87 -8.67
CA GLY A 264 3.30 -17.31 -7.72
C GLY A 264 3.10 -15.80 -7.92
N LEU A 265 4.19 -15.05 -8.09
CA LEU A 265 4.13 -13.63 -8.42
C LEU A 265 3.46 -13.37 -9.77
N LEU A 266 3.72 -14.18 -10.80
CA LEU A 266 3.07 -14.04 -12.10
C LEU A 266 1.55 -14.17 -12.00
N VAL A 267 1.06 -15.16 -11.25
CA VAL A 267 -0.38 -15.36 -11.00
C VAL A 267 -0.96 -14.17 -10.26
N VAL A 268 -0.31 -13.72 -9.17
CA VAL A 268 -0.78 -12.57 -8.39
C VAL A 268 -0.83 -11.29 -9.22
N GLU A 269 0.22 -10.98 -9.97
CA GLU A 269 0.28 -9.78 -10.82
C GLU A 269 -0.76 -9.85 -11.95
N PHE A 270 -0.98 -11.00 -12.58
CA PHE A 270 -1.96 -11.16 -13.63
C PHE A 270 -3.41 -11.01 -13.12
N LEU A 271 -3.75 -11.67 -12.01
CA LEU A 271 -5.06 -11.54 -11.38
C LEU A 271 -5.33 -10.10 -10.93
N PHE A 272 -4.32 -9.45 -10.32
CA PHE A 272 -4.45 -8.07 -9.88
C PHE A 272 -4.53 -7.09 -11.05
N PHE A 273 -3.84 -7.36 -12.16
CA PHE A 273 -3.95 -6.57 -13.39
C PHE A 273 -5.36 -6.65 -13.98
N ILE A 274 -5.95 -7.84 -14.10
CA ILE A 274 -7.36 -8.01 -14.52
C ILE A 274 -8.29 -7.24 -13.59
N PHE A 275 -8.09 -7.38 -12.27
CA PHE A 275 -8.88 -6.66 -11.28
C PHE A 275 -8.80 -5.14 -11.46
N ILE A 276 -7.60 -4.58 -11.69
CA ILE A 276 -7.39 -3.15 -11.92
C ILE A 276 -8.01 -2.67 -13.25
N LEU A 277 -7.94 -3.48 -14.32
CA LEU A 277 -8.56 -3.18 -15.62
C LEU A 277 -10.08 -3.09 -15.54
N TRP A 278 -10.69 -3.97 -14.75
CA TRP A 278 -12.11 -3.96 -14.47
C TRP A 278 -12.48 -2.82 -13.51
N ALA A 279 -11.71 -2.65 -12.44
CA ALA A 279 -11.98 -1.67 -11.40
C ALA A 279 -11.78 -0.23 -11.88
N ARG A 280 -10.84 0.10 -12.78
CA ARG A 280 -10.57 1.50 -13.24
C ARG A 280 -10.72 2.54 -12.10
N PRO A 281 -9.92 2.42 -11.04
CA PRO A 281 -10.23 3.03 -9.74
C PRO A 281 -9.97 4.54 -9.69
N PHE A 282 -9.19 5.09 -10.62
CA PHE A 282 -8.81 6.50 -10.58
C PHE A 282 -9.84 7.40 -11.24
N GLU A 283 -9.98 8.62 -10.72
CA GLU A 283 -10.88 9.63 -11.28
C GLU A 283 -10.36 10.17 -12.62
N GLY A 284 -9.08 10.55 -12.67
CA GLY A 284 -8.45 11.09 -13.88
C GLY A 284 -8.20 10.04 -14.96
N GLN A 285 -8.65 10.29 -16.19
CA GLN A 285 -8.40 9.43 -17.35
C GLN A 285 -6.90 9.23 -17.61
N ARG A 286 -6.09 10.30 -17.53
CA ARG A 286 -4.63 10.24 -17.66
C ARG A 286 -4.00 9.30 -16.64
N LEU A 287 -4.52 9.34 -15.42
CA LEU A 287 -4.01 8.52 -14.33
C LEU A 287 -4.37 7.06 -14.49
N ASN A 288 -5.59 6.76 -14.94
CA ASN A 288 -5.96 5.42 -15.34
C ASN A 288 -5.01 4.93 -16.45
N VAL A 289 -4.72 5.73 -17.47
CA VAL A 289 -3.80 5.29 -18.53
C VAL A 289 -2.42 4.93 -18.02
N ILE A 290 -1.83 5.79 -17.19
CA ILE A 290 -0.48 5.58 -16.68
C ILE A 290 -0.45 4.40 -15.69
N VAL A 291 -1.33 4.37 -14.70
CA VAL A 291 -1.23 3.40 -13.59
C VAL A 291 -1.87 2.07 -13.93
N VAL A 292 -3.04 2.08 -14.56
CA VAL A 292 -3.79 0.85 -14.88
C VAL A 292 -3.17 0.19 -16.10
N TYR A 293 -3.06 0.89 -17.23
CA TYR A 293 -2.60 0.27 -18.47
C TYR A 293 -1.08 0.15 -18.52
N LEU A 294 -0.34 1.27 -18.47
CA LEU A 294 1.12 1.23 -18.72
C LEU A 294 1.88 0.52 -17.59
N LEU A 295 1.69 0.94 -16.33
CA LEU A 295 2.39 0.33 -15.19
C LEU A 295 1.88 -1.09 -14.91
N GLY A 296 0.58 -1.34 -15.04
CA GLY A 296 0.02 -2.69 -14.87
C GLY A 296 0.57 -3.67 -15.91
N PHE A 297 0.56 -3.29 -17.19
CA PHE A 297 1.14 -4.11 -18.26
C PHE A 297 2.64 -4.32 -18.05
N SER A 298 3.40 -3.25 -17.75
CA SER A 298 4.84 -3.33 -17.53
C SER A 298 5.21 -4.30 -16.41
N LYS A 299 4.46 -4.30 -15.30
CA LYS A 299 4.67 -5.25 -14.20
C LYS A 299 4.46 -6.70 -14.64
N VAL A 300 3.31 -6.99 -15.25
CA VAL A 300 2.99 -8.35 -15.71
C VAL A 300 4.00 -8.81 -16.75
N ALA A 301 4.34 -7.96 -17.72
CA ALA A 301 5.33 -8.25 -18.76
C ALA A 301 6.72 -8.52 -18.16
N THR A 302 7.15 -7.72 -17.18
CA THR A 302 8.46 -7.91 -16.51
C THR A 302 8.51 -9.22 -15.73
N VAL A 303 7.44 -9.57 -15.00
CA VAL A 303 7.38 -10.83 -14.26
C VAL A 303 7.26 -12.03 -15.21
N ALA A 304 6.48 -11.91 -16.29
CA ALA A 304 6.38 -12.94 -17.32
C ALA A 304 7.74 -13.17 -18.01
N LEU A 305 8.44 -12.09 -18.38
CA LEU A 305 9.78 -12.17 -18.95
C LEU A 305 10.78 -12.79 -17.97
N SER A 306 10.73 -12.38 -16.69
CA SER A 306 11.55 -12.98 -15.63
C SER A 306 11.24 -14.46 -15.41
N SER A 307 10.00 -14.90 -15.64
CA SER A 307 9.62 -16.31 -15.57
C SER A 307 10.16 -17.13 -16.75
N ALA A 308 10.22 -16.55 -17.94
CA ALA A 308 10.76 -17.19 -19.14
C ALA A 308 12.26 -17.43 -19.03
N PHE A 309 13.01 -16.50 -18.43
CA PHE A 309 14.47 -16.60 -18.23
C PHE A 309 14.88 -17.36 -16.97
N ASN A 310 13.99 -18.19 -16.40
CA ASN A 310 14.38 -19.00 -15.26
C ASN A 310 15.45 -20.03 -15.67
N ILE A 311 16.52 -20.11 -14.88
CA ILE A 311 17.67 -21.00 -15.09
C ILE A 311 17.23 -22.48 -15.19
N ALA A 312 16.11 -22.85 -14.56
CA ALA A 312 15.54 -24.19 -14.65
C ALA A 312 15.11 -24.60 -16.06
N PHE A 313 14.78 -23.65 -16.94
CA PHE A 313 14.42 -23.94 -18.34
C PHE A 313 15.63 -24.21 -19.23
N ASN A 314 16.86 -24.04 -18.70
CA ASN A 314 18.13 -24.32 -19.36
C ASN A 314 18.18 -23.84 -20.83
N LEU A 315 17.66 -22.64 -21.08
CA LEU A 315 17.67 -22.04 -22.40
C LEU A 315 19.12 -21.83 -22.85
N GLU A 316 19.42 -22.25 -24.09
CA GLU A 316 20.75 -22.06 -24.66
C GLU A 316 21.13 -20.56 -24.64
N ARG A 317 22.37 -20.27 -24.25
CA ARG A 317 22.89 -18.90 -24.35
C ARG A 317 22.79 -18.46 -25.81
N ILE A 318 22.28 -17.25 -26.02
CA ILE A 318 22.24 -16.62 -27.35
C ILE A 318 23.65 -16.67 -27.94
N THR A 319 23.78 -17.31 -29.10
CA THR A 319 25.05 -17.65 -29.77
C THR A 319 25.92 -16.46 -30.18
N THR A 320 25.47 -15.22 -29.94
CA THR A 320 26.18 -13.99 -30.31
C THR A 320 27.08 -13.41 -29.22
N THR A 321 27.25 -14.09 -28.08
CA THR A 321 28.24 -13.72 -27.06
C THR A 321 29.23 -14.87 -26.84
N LEU A 322 30.11 -15.06 -27.80
CA LEU A 322 31.38 -15.81 -27.67
C LEU A 322 32.55 -14.85 -27.83
#